data_AF-A0A529A658-F1
#
_entry.id   AF-A0A529A658-F1
#
_cell.length_a   1.000
_cell.length_b   1.000
_cell.length_c   1.000
_cell.angle_alpha   90.00
_cell.angle_beta   90.00
_cell.angle_gamma   90.00
#
_symmetry.space_group_name_H-M   'P 1'
#
loop_
_entity.id
_entity.type
_entity.pdbx_description
1 polymer ?
#
loop_
_entity_poly.entity_id
_entity_poly.type
_entity_poly.pdbx_seq_one_letter_code
_entity_poly.pdbx_strand_id
1 'polypeptide(L)'
;MTVTARQFFSAASAPIDPAEECKFFASLKMRNGTFKLTRPSRFADLEAVVGSVIGGRSKSLRQVLDVGASIGSTTVELAEFLSALGASPQVIGTDLFVEAHLVELAPGFRILSDADGWPLQYDVAGLPVRAWIRRLDYFTMAIAPRHLAVALLRPRLRRMIAEARTMPVRMASRALAGRNIELVENDILVPTPSFVGRFDFIRAANILNTGYFPADQLNTAISNIRSYCRGPGAFVLILRSRGSMHDGTLFELDAEGGFHVRARVGAGSEIEPLVLNNEQGAAGRP
;
A
#
# COMPACT_ATOMS: atom_id res chain seq x y z
N MET A 1 -2.48 23.09 -9.34
CA MET A 1 -1.14 22.76 -9.88
C MET A 1 -0.49 21.77 -8.94
N THR A 2 0.26 20.79 -9.43
CA THR A 2 1.02 19.88 -8.54
C THR A 2 2.17 20.67 -7.90
N VAL A 3 2.44 20.47 -6.61
CA VAL A 3 3.55 21.12 -5.89
C VAL A 3 4.84 20.30 -6.01
N THR A 4 5.99 20.93 -5.77
CA THR A 4 7.27 20.20 -5.70
C THR A 4 7.35 19.33 -4.44
N ALA A 5 8.08 18.23 -4.52
CA ALA A 5 8.37 17.38 -3.35
C ALA A 5 9.03 18.17 -2.22
N ARG A 6 9.95 19.10 -2.53
CA ARG A 6 10.55 19.98 -1.53
C ARG A 6 9.48 20.76 -0.79
N GLN A 7 8.62 21.51 -1.49
CA GLN A 7 7.56 22.30 -0.85
C GLN A 7 6.62 21.41 -0.03
N PHE A 8 6.22 20.27 -0.58
CA PHE A 8 5.31 19.33 0.08
C PHE A 8 5.88 18.80 1.40
N PHE A 9 7.12 18.31 1.41
CA PHE A 9 7.73 17.73 2.60
C PHE A 9 8.33 18.79 3.56
N SER A 10 8.66 19.98 3.08
CA SER A 10 9.13 21.08 3.95
C SER A 10 7.99 21.70 4.77
N ALA A 11 6.75 21.62 4.27
CA ALA A 11 5.55 22.08 4.95
C ALA A 11 4.92 21.01 5.87
N ALA A 12 5.68 19.98 6.28
CA ALA A 12 5.16 18.78 6.95
C ALA A 12 4.35 19.05 8.23
N SER A 13 4.57 20.19 8.90
CA SER A 13 3.88 20.56 10.15
C SER A 13 2.60 21.37 9.95
N ALA A 14 2.30 21.85 8.73
CA ALA A 14 1.08 22.61 8.46
C ALA A 14 -0.09 21.68 8.10
N PRO A 15 -1.35 22.00 8.45
CA PRO A 15 -2.49 21.32 7.87
C PRO A 15 -2.46 21.47 6.35
N ILE A 16 -2.55 20.36 5.61
CA ILE A 16 -2.74 20.37 4.15
C ILE A 16 -4.15 19.90 3.85
N ASP A 17 -4.75 20.46 2.80
CA ASP A 17 -6.01 19.95 2.27
C ASP A 17 -5.80 18.48 1.82
N PRO A 18 -6.59 17.51 2.31
CA PRO A 18 -6.54 16.12 1.86
C PRO A 18 -6.61 15.97 0.33
N ALA A 19 -7.33 16.86 -0.37
CA ALA A 19 -7.40 16.84 -1.81
C ALA A 19 -6.06 17.25 -2.47
N GLU A 20 -5.30 18.16 -1.86
CA GLU A 20 -3.96 18.54 -2.32
C GLU A 20 -2.93 17.44 -2.06
N GLU A 21 -2.99 16.81 -0.88
CA GLU A 21 -2.18 15.64 -0.57
C GLU A 21 -2.42 14.50 -1.57
N CYS A 22 -3.70 14.18 -1.83
CA CYS A 22 -4.06 13.19 -2.83
C CYS A 22 -3.53 13.55 -4.22
N LYS A 23 -3.65 14.81 -4.65
CA LYS A 23 -3.11 15.29 -5.95
C LYS A 23 -1.58 15.13 -6.04
N PHE A 24 -0.86 15.40 -4.95
CA PHE A 24 0.58 15.23 -4.90
C PHE A 24 0.97 13.76 -5.08
N PHE A 25 0.46 12.86 -4.25
CA PHE A 25 0.80 11.43 -4.32
C PHE A 25 0.31 10.76 -5.61
N ALA A 26 -0.87 11.16 -6.12
CA ALA A 26 -1.39 10.72 -7.41
C ALA A 26 -0.49 11.08 -8.60
N SER A 27 0.38 12.10 -8.45
CA SER A 27 1.32 12.49 -9.50
C SER A 27 2.57 11.62 -9.54
N LEU A 28 2.85 10.87 -8.47
CA LEU A 28 4.04 10.04 -8.32
C LEU A 28 3.77 8.64 -8.87
N LYS A 29 4.61 8.21 -9.81
CA LYS A 29 4.58 6.86 -10.36
C LYS A 29 5.75 6.07 -9.80
N MET A 30 5.45 4.98 -9.12
CA MET A 30 6.43 4.09 -8.51
C MET A 30 7.17 3.31 -9.60
N ARG A 31 8.29 2.69 -9.22
CA ARG A 31 9.13 1.91 -10.14
C ARG A 31 8.38 0.74 -10.80
N ASN A 32 7.52 0.07 -10.04
CA ASN A 32 6.67 -1.02 -10.53
C ASN A 32 5.54 -0.51 -11.46
N GLY A 33 5.47 0.78 -11.74
CA GLY A 33 4.53 1.37 -12.68
C GLY A 33 3.19 1.76 -12.07
N THR A 34 2.99 1.59 -10.76
CA THR A 34 1.74 1.97 -10.08
C THR A 34 1.77 3.44 -9.62
N PHE A 35 0.60 4.01 -9.40
CA PHE A 35 0.44 5.34 -8.78
C PHE A 35 -0.08 5.18 -7.36
N LYS A 36 0.32 6.09 -6.45
CA LYS A 36 -0.26 6.19 -5.10
C LYS A 36 -1.59 6.94 -5.16
N LEU A 37 -2.63 6.26 -5.65
CA LEU A 37 -3.99 6.80 -5.82
C LEU A 37 -4.91 6.28 -4.71
N THR A 38 -5.52 7.21 -3.98
CA THR A 38 -6.60 6.87 -3.04
C THR A 38 -7.73 7.88 -3.18
N ARG A 39 -8.98 7.41 -3.24
CA ARG A 39 -10.18 8.26 -3.13
C ARG A 39 -10.79 8.05 -1.74
N PRO A 40 -11.20 9.12 -1.04
CA PRO A 40 -11.85 8.99 0.25
C PRO A 40 -13.14 8.15 0.19
N SER A 41 -13.47 7.51 1.31
CA SER A 41 -14.74 6.82 1.59
C SER A 41 -15.11 5.77 0.54
N ARG A 42 -14.12 5.11 -0.06
CA ARG A 42 -14.35 4.18 -1.16
C ARG A 42 -15.01 2.87 -0.70
N PHE A 43 -14.96 2.54 0.58
CA PHE A 43 -15.36 1.21 1.07
C PHE A 43 -16.64 1.19 1.90
N ALA A 44 -17.41 2.28 2.00
CA ALA A 44 -18.56 2.38 2.88
C ALA A 44 -19.60 1.25 2.70
N ASP A 45 -19.97 0.92 1.46
CA ASP A 45 -20.93 -0.16 1.17
C ASP A 45 -20.38 -1.54 1.55
N LEU A 46 -19.07 -1.75 1.35
CA LEU A 46 -18.37 -2.97 1.72
C LEU A 46 -18.25 -3.10 3.23
N GLU A 47 -17.96 -1.99 3.91
CA GLU A 47 -17.84 -1.88 5.36
C GLU A 47 -19.17 -2.19 6.06
N ALA A 48 -20.30 -1.80 5.48
CA ALA A 48 -21.62 -2.18 6.01
C ALA A 48 -21.81 -3.70 6.05
N VAL A 49 -21.46 -4.40 4.96
CA VAL A 49 -21.57 -5.87 4.88
C VAL A 49 -20.56 -6.53 5.83
N VAL A 50 -19.31 -6.12 5.79
CA VAL A 50 -18.25 -6.66 6.68
C VAL A 50 -18.59 -6.43 8.15
N GLY A 51 -19.08 -5.24 8.48
CA GLY A 51 -19.46 -4.84 9.84
C GLY A 51 -20.56 -5.72 10.42
N SER A 52 -21.54 -6.14 9.61
CA SER A 52 -22.59 -7.06 10.06
C SER A 52 -22.06 -8.43 10.51
N VAL A 53 -20.95 -8.89 9.93
CA VAL A 53 -20.32 -10.18 10.24
C VAL A 53 -19.39 -10.09 11.45
N ILE A 54 -18.58 -9.03 11.51
CA ILE A 54 -17.53 -8.90 12.52
C ILE A 54 -17.98 -8.13 13.76
N GLY A 55 -19.12 -7.43 13.71
CA GLY A 55 -19.57 -6.52 14.77
C GLY A 55 -19.69 -7.17 16.14
N GLY A 56 -20.21 -8.41 16.21
CA GLY A 56 -20.29 -9.17 17.46
C GLY A 56 -18.92 -9.55 18.07
N ARG A 57 -17.84 -9.46 17.29
CA ARG A 57 -16.46 -9.80 17.65
C ARG A 57 -15.50 -8.61 17.55
N SER A 58 -16.00 -7.39 17.34
CA SER A 58 -15.17 -6.22 17.10
C SER A 58 -14.14 -5.97 18.21
N LYS A 59 -14.53 -6.17 19.48
CA LYS A 59 -13.66 -6.00 20.65
C LYS A 59 -12.45 -6.96 20.67
N SER A 60 -12.49 -8.09 19.97
CA SER A 60 -11.34 -8.99 19.87
C SER A 60 -10.35 -8.57 18.78
N LEU A 61 -10.71 -7.63 17.90
CA LEU A 61 -9.86 -7.15 16.81
C LEU A 61 -8.87 -6.11 17.33
N ARG A 62 -7.74 -6.57 17.88
CA ARG A 62 -6.73 -5.72 18.54
C ARG A 62 -5.51 -5.47 17.66
N GLN A 63 -5.16 -6.42 16.81
CA GLN A 63 -4.03 -6.33 15.89
C GLN A 63 -4.55 -6.46 14.45
N VAL A 64 -4.35 -5.41 13.65
CA VAL A 64 -4.86 -5.33 12.28
C VAL A 64 -3.71 -5.13 11.31
N LEU A 65 -3.71 -5.87 10.20
CA LEU A 65 -2.78 -5.69 9.10
C LEU A 65 -3.53 -5.16 7.87
N ASP A 66 -3.01 -4.12 7.24
CA ASP A 66 -3.53 -3.59 5.98
C ASP A 66 -2.45 -3.67 4.90
N VAL A 67 -2.56 -4.69 4.05
CA VAL A 67 -1.60 -5.03 3.01
C VAL A 67 -1.81 -4.16 1.77
N GLY A 68 -0.76 -3.48 1.33
CA GLY A 68 -0.82 -2.56 0.18
C GLY A 68 -1.46 -1.22 0.55
N ALA A 69 -1.15 -0.70 1.73
CA ALA A 69 -1.69 0.52 2.32
C ALA A 69 -1.33 1.81 1.54
N SER A 70 -0.36 1.77 0.62
CA SER A 70 0.07 2.92 -0.18
C SER A 70 0.55 4.11 0.65
N ILE A 71 -0.28 5.16 0.82
CA ILE A 71 0.01 6.30 1.71
C ILE A 71 -0.68 6.18 3.07
N GLY A 72 -1.51 5.16 3.27
CA GLY A 72 -2.21 4.88 4.51
C GLY A 72 -3.54 5.61 4.71
N SER A 73 -4.05 6.37 3.74
CA SER A 73 -5.34 7.07 3.88
C SER A 73 -6.52 6.10 4.03
N THR A 74 -6.58 5.02 3.25
CA THR A 74 -7.59 3.97 3.45
C THR A 74 -7.33 3.13 4.70
N THR A 75 -6.10 3.15 5.24
CA THR A 75 -5.76 2.50 6.51
C THR A 75 -6.34 3.30 7.68
N VAL A 76 -6.35 4.64 7.59
CA VAL A 76 -7.07 5.50 8.53
C VAL A 76 -8.56 5.19 8.49
N GLU A 77 -9.16 5.11 7.30
CA GLU A 77 -10.59 4.76 7.14
C GLU A 77 -10.89 3.38 7.75
N LEU A 78 -10.03 2.38 7.53
CA LEU A 78 -10.17 1.06 8.15
C LEU A 78 -10.17 1.15 9.68
N ALA A 79 -9.25 1.92 10.25
CA ALA A 79 -9.15 2.10 11.70
C ALA A 79 -10.40 2.78 12.26
N GLU A 80 -10.93 3.78 11.56
CA GLU A 80 -12.15 4.50 11.93
C GLU A 80 -13.38 3.59 11.85
N PHE A 81 -13.51 2.81 10.78
CA PHE A 81 -14.56 1.80 10.62
C PHE A 81 -14.54 0.77 11.77
N LEU A 82 -13.38 0.18 12.08
CA LEU A 82 -13.26 -0.79 13.15
C LEU A 82 -13.54 -0.16 14.53
N SER A 83 -13.12 1.09 14.73
CA SER A 83 -13.40 1.85 15.95
C SER A 83 -14.90 2.14 16.10
N ALA A 84 -15.60 2.46 15.01
CA ALA A 84 -17.05 2.64 15.00
C ALA A 84 -17.82 1.35 15.34
N LEU A 85 -17.24 0.18 15.09
CA LEU A 85 -17.76 -1.11 15.55
C LEU A 85 -17.43 -1.42 17.02
N GLY A 86 -16.68 -0.56 17.71
CA GLY A 86 -16.28 -0.74 19.11
C GLY A 86 -14.93 -1.43 19.32
N ALA A 87 -14.11 -1.60 18.27
CA ALA A 87 -12.73 -2.05 18.40
C ALA A 87 -11.81 -0.89 18.82
N SER A 88 -10.57 -1.21 19.23
CA SER A 88 -9.48 -0.22 19.41
C SER A 88 -8.17 -0.84 18.90
N PRO A 89 -8.04 -1.02 17.58
CA PRO A 89 -6.94 -1.77 17.03
C PRO A 89 -5.63 -0.97 17.01
N GLN A 90 -4.52 -1.69 17.14
CA GLN A 90 -3.25 -1.27 16.56
C GLN A 90 -3.24 -1.72 15.10
N VAL A 91 -3.08 -0.77 14.17
CA VAL A 91 -3.09 -1.07 12.74
C VAL A 91 -1.68 -0.94 12.18
N ILE A 92 -1.22 -1.97 11.48
CA ILE A 92 -0.01 -1.92 10.66
C ILE A 92 -0.44 -1.87 9.20
N GLY A 93 -0.17 -0.76 8.53
CA GLY A 93 -0.23 -0.66 7.08
C GLY A 93 1.11 -1.09 6.48
N THR A 94 1.08 -1.88 5.41
CA THR A 94 2.30 -2.23 4.67
C THR A 94 2.27 -1.76 3.23
N ASP A 95 3.42 -1.33 2.72
CA ASP A 95 3.59 -1.05 1.29
C ASP A 95 5.03 -1.33 0.85
N LEU A 96 5.25 -1.54 -0.46
CA LEU A 96 6.59 -1.73 -1.02
C LEU A 96 7.42 -0.44 -1.01
N PHE A 97 6.78 0.73 -1.00
CA PHE A 97 7.47 2.01 -1.09
C PHE A 97 6.97 2.96 -0.02
N VAL A 98 7.55 2.89 1.19
CA VAL A 98 7.19 3.81 2.30
C VAL A 98 8.20 4.94 2.41
N GLU A 99 9.48 4.66 2.18
CA GLU A 99 10.54 5.65 2.23
C GLU A 99 10.90 6.18 0.85
N ALA A 100 11.28 7.45 0.82
CA ALA A 100 11.84 8.12 -0.35
C ALA A 100 12.93 9.10 0.08
N HIS A 101 13.71 9.59 -0.87
CA HIS A 101 14.83 10.49 -0.64
C HIS A 101 14.69 11.73 -1.51
N LEU A 102 14.78 12.91 -0.89
CA LEU A 102 14.97 14.15 -1.61
C LEU A 102 16.47 14.40 -1.77
N VAL A 103 16.94 14.36 -3.01
CA VAL A 103 18.35 14.50 -3.38
C VAL A 103 18.56 15.83 -4.10
N GLU A 104 19.42 16.69 -3.56
CA GLU A 104 19.85 17.92 -4.23
C GLU A 104 21.13 17.66 -5.03
N LEU A 105 21.03 17.73 -6.35
CA LEU A 105 22.17 17.47 -7.25
C LEU A 105 22.97 18.72 -7.56
N ALA A 106 22.29 19.86 -7.61
CA ALA A 106 22.82 21.21 -7.78
C ALA A 106 21.81 22.23 -7.20
N PRO A 107 22.23 23.46 -6.91
CA PRO A 107 21.31 24.51 -6.48
C PRO A 107 20.13 24.66 -7.44
N GLY A 108 18.91 24.47 -6.93
CA GLY A 108 17.70 24.56 -7.72
C GLY A 108 17.36 23.31 -8.56
N PHE A 109 18.14 22.23 -8.47
CA PHE A 109 17.82 20.95 -9.10
C PHE A 109 17.78 19.82 -8.07
N ARG A 110 16.56 19.35 -7.78
CA ARG A 110 16.30 18.30 -6.80
C ARG A 110 15.50 17.17 -7.40
N ILE A 111 15.67 15.98 -6.83
CA ILE A 111 15.00 14.77 -7.28
C ILE A 111 14.43 14.07 -6.06
N LEU A 112 13.13 13.78 -6.10
CA LEU A 112 12.53 12.78 -5.21
C LEU A 112 12.77 11.41 -5.84
N SER A 113 13.40 10.49 -5.11
CA SER A 113 13.65 9.12 -5.58
C SER A 113 13.31 8.06 -4.54
N ASP A 114 13.09 6.82 -4.97
CA ASP A 114 13.08 5.68 -4.05
C ASP A 114 14.50 5.38 -3.51
N ALA A 115 14.60 4.43 -2.57
CA ALA A 115 15.86 4.02 -1.93
C ALA A 115 16.94 3.52 -2.93
N ASP A 116 16.51 3.05 -4.09
CA ASP A 116 17.37 2.52 -5.14
C ASP A 116 17.67 3.57 -6.24
N GLY A 117 17.37 4.85 -5.97
CA GLY A 117 17.69 5.97 -6.85
C GLY A 117 16.79 6.10 -8.07
N TRP A 118 15.61 5.47 -8.09
CA TRP A 118 14.63 5.66 -9.17
C TRP A 118 13.88 6.98 -9.00
N PRO A 119 13.94 7.89 -9.99
CA PRO A 119 13.27 9.19 -9.88
C PRO A 119 11.74 9.05 -9.88
N LEU A 120 11.10 9.72 -8.91
CA LEU A 120 9.65 9.84 -8.76
C LEU A 120 9.15 11.23 -9.23
N GLN A 121 9.91 12.28 -8.96
CA GLN A 121 9.65 13.65 -9.40
C GLN A 121 10.96 14.45 -9.49
N TYR A 122 11.09 15.32 -10.49
CA TYR A 122 12.15 16.32 -10.57
C TYR A 122 11.60 17.68 -10.11
N ASP A 123 12.40 18.45 -9.39
CA ASP A 123 12.18 19.85 -9.05
C ASP A 123 13.27 20.67 -9.76
N VAL A 124 12.85 21.43 -10.77
CA VAL A 124 13.71 22.30 -11.58
C VAL A 124 13.33 23.75 -11.30
N ALA A 125 14.16 24.45 -10.54
CA ALA A 125 13.96 25.84 -10.11
C ALA A 125 12.58 26.09 -9.47
N GLY A 126 12.06 25.15 -8.69
CA GLY A 126 10.75 25.26 -8.04
C GLY A 126 9.58 24.78 -8.89
N LEU A 127 9.84 24.25 -10.09
CA LEU A 127 8.82 23.68 -10.98
C LEU A 127 8.86 22.15 -10.92
N PRO A 128 7.72 21.49 -10.62
CA PRO A 128 7.66 20.04 -10.59
C PRO A 128 7.58 19.49 -12.01
N VAL A 129 8.52 18.60 -12.34
CA VAL A 129 8.57 17.87 -13.60
C VAL A 129 8.43 16.37 -13.32
N ARG A 130 7.48 15.73 -13.99
CA ARG A 130 7.22 14.29 -13.85
C ARG A 130 8.40 13.44 -14.33
N ALA A 131 8.67 12.35 -13.60
CA ALA A 131 9.69 11.38 -13.98
C ALA A 131 9.19 10.29 -14.94
N TRP A 132 7.88 10.02 -14.96
CA TRP A 132 7.28 8.93 -15.72
C TRP A 132 6.85 9.35 -17.13
N ILE A 133 6.77 8.36 -18.03
CA ILE A 133 6.40 8.50 -19.44
C ILE A 133 4.89 8.27 -19.62
N ARG A 134 4.26 9.11 -20.45
CA ARG A 134 2.87 8.98 -20.91
C ARG A 134 2.82 8.75 -22.42
N ARG A 135 1.70 8.22 -22.94
CA ARG A 135 1.52 7.98 -24.39
C ARG A 135 1.83 9.22 -25.25
N LEU A 136 1.48 10.41 -24.77
CA LEU A 136 1.77 11.66 -25.47
C LEU A 136 3.29 11.94 -25.63
N ASP A 137 4.15 11.35 -24.80
CA ASP A 137 5.60 11.54 -24.94
C ASP A 137 6.20 10.87 -26.17
N TYR A 138 5.53 9.86 -26.73
CA TYR A 138 5.93 9.29 -28.01
C TYR A 138 5.80 10.34 -29.12
N PHE A 139 4.73 11.15 -29.08
CA PHE A 139 4.50 12.23 -30.02
C PHE A 139 5.40 13.44 -29.76
N THR A 140 5.67 13.78 -28.49
CA THR A 140 6.56 14.90 -28.15
C THR A 140 8.05 14.52 -28.14
N MET A 141 8.39 13.28 -28.54
CA MET A 141 9.74 12.69 -28.51
C MET A 141 10.46 12.77 -27.14
N ALA A 142 9.73 13.05 -26.07
CA ALA A 142 10.30 13.30 -24.76
C ALA A 142 10.59 12.00 -23.97
N ILE A 143 10.57 10.85 -24.64
CA ILE A 143 10.88 9.52 -24.10
C ILE A 143 12.39 9.31 -23.98
N ALA A 144 13.11 9.52 -25.09
CA ALA A 144 14.56 9.35 -25.15
C ALA A 144 15.28 10.19 -24.07
N PRO A 145 15.04 11.50 -23.93
CA PRO A 145 15.70 12.30 -22.89
C PRO A 145 15.34 11.85 -21.47
N ARG A 146 14.13 11.31 -21.24
CA ARG A 146 13.73 10.81 -19.90
C ARG A 146 14.40 9.49 -19.55
N HIS A 147 14.47 8.55 -20.48
CA HIS A 147 15.22 7.31 -20.25
C HIS A 147 16.70 7.58 -20.04
N LEU A 148 17.28 8.48 -20.84
CA LEU A 148 18.67 8.90 -20.68
C LEU A 148 18.89 9.56 -19.31
N ALA A 149 17.98 10.45 -18.88
CA ALA A 149 18.06 11.07 -17.56
C ALA A 149 18.03 10.04 -16.43
N VAL A 150 17.13 9.05 -16.49
CA VAL A 150 17.09 7.96 -15.50
C VAL A 150 18.39 7.16 -15.51
N ALA A 151 18.89 6.78 -16.68
CA ALA A 151 20.12 6.00 -16.82
C ALA A 151 21.36 6.73 -16.26
N LEU A 152 21.47 8.04 -16.53
CA LEU A 152 22.59 8.85 -16.06
C LEU A 152 22.49 9.20 -14.57
N LEU A 153 21.30 9.50 -14.08
CA LEU A 153 21.12 10.01 -12.71
C LEU A 153 21.06 8.89 -11.68
N ARG A 154 20.48 7.73 -12.02
CA ARG A 154 20.25 6.64 -11.04
C ARG A 154 21.51 6.20 -10.30
N PRO A 155 22.66 5.93 -10.94
CA PRO A 155 23.88 5.53 -10.21
C PRO A 155 24.35 6.60 -9.22
N ARG A 156 24.28 7.88 -9.62
CA ARG A 156 24.65 9.01 -8.76
C ARG A 156 23.69 9.15 -7.58
N LEU A 157 22.38 9.01 -7.81
CA LEU A 157 21.36 9.05 -6.77
C LEU A 157 21.56 7.92 -5.76
N ARG A 158 21.73 6.67 -6.24
CA ARG A 158 22.00 5.50 -5.39
C ARG A 158 23.21 5.71 -4.49
N ARG A 159 24.30 6.23 -5.05
CA ARG A 159 25.51 6.55 -4.29
C ARG A 159 25.25 7.61 -3.20
N MET A 160 24.56 8.70 -3.54
CA MET A 160 24.27 9.76 -2.56
C MET A 160 23.34 9.28 -1.44
N ILE A 161 22.36 8.43 -1.76
CA ILE A 161 21.49 7.79 -0.77
C ILE A 161 22.31 6.89 0.17
N ALA A 162 23.16 6.02 -0.38
CA ALA A 162 24.03 5.13 0.39
C ALA A 162 25.01 5.89 1.30
N GLU A 163 25.47 7.07 0.88
CA GLU A 163 26.34 7.97 1.64
C GLU A 163 25.57 8.88 2.62
N ALA A 164 24.25 8.69 2.79
CA ALA A 164 23.37 9.51 3.62
C ALA A 164 23.39 11.02 3.29
N ARG A 165 23.75 11.39 2.04
CA ARG A 165 23.79 12.79 1.55
C ARG A 165 22.46 13.26 1.00
N THR A 166 21.37 12.84 1.62
CA THR A 166 20.00 13.08 1.15
C THR A 166 19.09 13.40 2.32
N MET A 167 17.92 13.99 2.04
CA MET A 167 16.88 14.16 3.05
C MET A 167 15.88 13.01 2.92
N PRO A 168 15.85 12.04 3.86
CA PRO A 168 14.85 10.99 3.85
C PRO A 168 13.47 11.60 4.12
N VAL A 169 12.46 11.12 3.40
CA VAL A 169 11.07 11.55 3.52
C VAL A 169 10.16 10.32 3.53
N ARG A 170 9.12 10.36 4.37
CA ARG A 170 8.15 9.27 4.47
C ARG A 170 6.98 9.56 3.53
N MET A 171 6.68 8.65 2.61
CA MET A 171 5.55 8.74 1.67
C MET A 171 4.24 8.28 2.35
N ALA A 172 3.91 8.95 3.45
CA ALA A 172 2.77 8.67 4.32
C ALA A 172 1.81 9.87 4.33
N SER A 173 0.51 9.59 4.41
CA SER A 173 -0.51 10.61 4.59
C SER A 173 -0.36 11.28 5.96
N ARG A 174 -0.52 12.60 6.01
CA ARG A 174 -0.55 13.35 7.27
C ARG A 174 -1.70 12.92 8.18
N ALA A 175 -2.76 12.33 7.63
CA ALA A 175 -3.90 11.80 8.41
C ALA A 175 -3.51 10.66 9.36
N LEU A 176 -2.34 10.04 9.17
CA LEU A 176 -1.81 9.01 10.08
C LEU A 176 -1.27 9.59 11.40
N ALA A 177 -0.93 10.88 11.44
CA ALA A 177 -0.29 11.50 12.60
C ALA A 177 -1.20 11.43 13.85
N GLY A 178 -0.62 11.01 14.97
CA GLY A 178 -1.32 10.92 16.26
C GLY A 178 -2.28 9.72 16.39
N ARG A 179 -2.33 8.82 15.41
CA ARG A 179 -3.17 7.62 15.43
C ARG A 179 -2.36 6.38 15.80
N ASN A 180 -3.04 5.33 16.28
CA ASN A 180 -2.44 4.02 16.53
C ASN A 180 -2.25 3.21 15.24
N ILE A 181 -1.59 3.84 14.26
CA ILE A 181 -1.36 3.29 12.92
C ILE A 181 0.12 3.45 12.58
N GLU A 182 0.75 2.35 12.20
CA GLU A 182 2.14 2.32 11.75
C GLU A 182 2.18 1.93 10.27
N LEU A 183 2.94 2.66 9.46
CA LEU A 183 3.15 2.32 8.04
C LEU A 183 4.57 1.77 7.85
N VAL A 184 4.72 0.51 7.47
CA VAL A 184 6.04 -0.15 7.35
C VAL A 184 6.30 -0.62 5.93
N GLU A 185 7.57 -0.61 5.53
CA GLU A 185 7.97 -1.15 4.24
C GLU A 185 7.96 -2.69 4.30
N ASN A 186 7.26 -3.33 3.37
CA ASN A 186 7.10 -4.78 3.37
C ASN A 186 6.72 -5.30 1.98
N ASP A 187 7.33 -6.40 1.58
CA ASP A 187 6.93 -7.18 0.42
C ASP A 187 6.07 -8.37 0.87
N ILE A 188 4.82 -8.44 0.43
CA ILE A 188 3.89 -9.52 0.77
C ILE A 188 4.36 -10.90 0.29
N LEU A 189 5.27 -10.94 -0.69
CA LEU A 189 5.86 -12.18 -1.19
C LEU A 189 6.99 -12.68 -0.29
N VAL A 190 7.53 -11.84 0.58
CA VAL A 190 8.62 -12.19 1.51
C VAL A 190 8.05 -12.46 2.91
N PRO A 191 8.24 -13.66 3.48
CA PRO A 191 7.80 -13.96 4.83
C PRO A 191 8.40 -12.98 5.84
N THR A 192 7.56 -12.46 6.73
CA THR A 192 7.93 -11.49 7.76
C THR A 192 7.81 -12.13 9.13
N PRO A 193 8.92 -12.55 9.77
CA PRO A 193 8.86 -13.32 11.02
C PRO A 193 8.11 -12.63 12.15
N SER A 194 8.20 -11.29 12.25
CA SER A 194 7.51 -10.50 13.28
C SER A 194 6.00 -10.39 13.09
N PHE A 195 5.46 -10.87 11.97
CA PHE A 195 4.03 -10.86 11.66
C PHE A 195 3.35 -12.21 11.91
N VAL A 196 4.11 -13.28 12.06
CA VAL A 196 3.58 -14.62 12.27
C VAL A 196 2.72 -14.67 13.53
N GLY A 197 1.50 -15.20 13.43
CA GLY A 197 0.58 -15.37 14.56
C GLY A 197 0.11 -14.06 15.21
N ARG A 198 0.16 -12.92 14.50
CA ARG A 198 -0.03 -11.61 15.12
C ARG A 198 -1.44 -11.05 14.99
N PHE A 199 -2.06 -11.18 13.82
CA PHE A 199 -3.19 -10.32 13.43
C PHE A 199 -4.55 -11.01 13.55
N ASP A 200 -5.51 -10.29 14.15
CA ASP A 200 -6.91 -10.70 14.29
C ASP A 200 -7.71 -10.40 13.01
N PHE A 201 -7.28 -9.38 12.26
CA PHE A 201 -7.91 -8.97 11.01
C PHE A 201 -6.82 -8.55 10.01
N ILE A 202 -6.90 -9.07 8.78
CA ILE A 202 -6.00 -8.72 7.69
C ILE A 202 -6.83 -8.21 6.51
N ARG A 203 -6.54 -7.01 6.01
CA ARG A 203 -7.10 -6.49 4.76
C ARG A 203 -6.04 -6.54 3.67
N ALA A 204 -6.40 -6.98 2.47
CA ALA A 204 -5.61 -6.85 1.26
C ALA A 204 -6.46 -6.20 0.16
N ALA A 205 -6.36 -4.88 0.04
CA ALA A 205 -7.18 -4.10 -0.89
C ALA A 205 -6.42 -3.74 -2.17
N ASN A 206 -6.93 -4.18 -3.32
CA ASN A 206 -6.40 -3.91 -4.65
C ASN A 206 -4.98 -4.40 -4.94
N ILE A 207 -4.42 -5.26 -4.08
CA ILE A 207 -3.06 -5.80 -4.22
C ILE A 207 -3.07 -7.26 -4.71
N LEU A 208 -3.83 -8.15 -4.08
CA LEU A 208 -3.89 -9.56 -4.46
C LEU A 208 -4.88 -9.80 -5.60
N ASN A 209 -4.40 -9.73 -6.83
CA ASN A 209 -5.22 -10.01 -8.02
C ASN A 209 -4.38 -10.57 -9.17
N THR A 210 -5.04 -11.28 -10.08
CA THR A 210 -4.43 -11.95 -11.23
C THR A 210 -3.77 -11.00 -12.23
N GLY A 211 -4.13 -9.71 -12.20
CA GLY A 211 -3.50 -8.68 -13.03
C GLY A 211 -2.16 -8.18 -12.47
N TYR A 212 -1.89 -8.39 -11.19
CA TYR A 212 -0.65 -7.97 -10.53
C TYR A 212 0.31 -9.14 -10.34
N PHE A 213 -0.23 -10.32 -10.02
CA PHE A 213 0.57 -11.48 -9.63
C PHE A 213 0.13 -12.73 -10.40
N PRO A 214 1.10 -13.54 -10.86
CA PRO A 214 0.83 -14.89 -11.31
C PRO A 214 0.39 -15.79 -10.15
N ALA A 215 -0.18 -16.96 -10.46
CA ALA A 215 -0.82 -17.84 -9.47
C ALA A 215 0.13 -18.36 -8.37
N ASP A 216 1.39 -18.64 -8.71
CA ASP A 216 2.45 -19.01 -7.77
C ASP A 216 2.71 -17.91 -6.74
N GLN A 217 2.84 -16.67 -7.17
CA GLN A 217 3.02 -15.52 -6.27
C GLN A 217 1.78 -15.25 -5.42
N LEU A 218 0.58 -15.42 -5.98
CA LEU A 218 -0.65 -15.37 -5.20
C LEU A 218 -0.68 -16.44 -4.11
N ASN A 219 -0.27 -17.68 -4.41
CA ASN A 219 -0.17 -18.74 -3.42
C ASN A 219 0.85 -18.43 -2.32
N THR A 220 2.02 -17.86 -2.67
CA THR A 220 3.00 -17.38 -1.69
C THR A 220 2.42 -16.30 -0.79
N ALA A 221 1.77 -15.28 -1.37
CA ALA A 221 1.15 -14.20 -0.60
C ALA A 221 0.05 -14.71 0.34
N ILE A 222 -0.80 -15.63 -0.14
CA ILE A 222 -1.86 -16.25 0.67
C ILE A 222 -1.26 -17.07 1.81
N SER A 223 -0.17 -17.82 1.55
CA SER A 223 0.54 -18.59 2.59
C SER A 223 1.11 -17.68 3.68
N ASN A 224 1.74 -16.56 3.28
CA ASN A 224 2.23 -15.56 4.21
C ASN A 224 1.09 -14.97 5.05
N ILE A 225 -0.01 -14.54 4.42
CA ILE A 225 -1.19 -14.01 5.12
C ILE A 225 -1.76 -15.03 6.12
N ARG A 226 -1.88 -16.30 5.71
CA ARG A 226 -2.34 -17.38 6.60
C ARG A 226 -1.42 -17.51 7.82
N SER A 227 -0.10 -17.47 7.62
CA SER A 227 0.86 -17.51 8.73
C SER A 227 0.78 -16.29 9.66
N TYR A 228 0.31 -15.14 9.15
CA TYR A 228 0.19 -13.90 9.91
C TYR A 228 -1.09 -13.83 10.75
N CYS A 229 -2.10 -14.63 10.43
CA CYS A 229 -3.31 -14.77 11.23
C CYS A 229 -2.97 -15.26 12.63
N ARG A 230 -3.57 -14.64 13.66
CA ARG A 230 -3.34 -14.97 15.07
C ARG A 230 -3.72 -16.41 15.42
N GLY A 231 -4.68 -16.97 14.70
CA GLY A 231 -5.20 -18.31 14.93
C GLY A 231 -6.68 -18.40 14.49
N PRO A 232 -7.37 -19.48 14.88
CA PRO A 232 -8.76 -19.70 14.51
C PRO A 232 -9.65 -18.52 14.90
N GLY A 233 -10.55 -18.13 14.01
CA GLY A 233 -11.41 -16.96 14.15
C GLY A 233 -10.81 -15.64 13.65
N ALA A 234 -9.54 -15.63 13.22
CA ALA A 234 -8.96 -14.47 12.55
C ALA A 234 -9.61 -14.24 11.19
N PHE A 235 -9.80 -12.97 10.82
CA PHE A 235 -10.44 -12.58 9.57
C PHE A 235 -9.45 -12.13 8.51
N VAL A 236 -9.73 -12.46 7.26
CA VAL A 236 -8.99 -11.96 6.10
C VAL A 236 -9.97 -11.40 5.08
N LEU A 237 -9.84 -10.12 4.76
CA LEU A 237 -10.63 -9.44 3.75
C LEU A 237 -9.76 -9.19 2.51
N ILE A 238 -10.11 -9.84 1.40
CA ILE A 238 -9.46 -9.60 0.11
C ILE A 238 -10.47 -8.94 -0.81
N LEU A 239 -10.12 -7.77 -1.35
CA LEU A 239 -11.03 -7.01 -2.20
C LEU A 239 -10.31 -6.33 -3.36
N ARG A 240 -11.04 -6.17 -4.47
CA ARG A 240 -10.64 -5.43 -5.66
C ARG A 240 -11.73 -4.43 -6.01
N SER A 241 -11.31 -3.30 -6.54
CA SER A 241 -12.22 -2.18 -6.80
C SER A 241 -12.09 -1.69 -8.24
N ARG A 242 -13.20 -1.66 -8.97
CA ARG A 242 -13.30 -1.25 -10.38
C ARG A 242 -14.23 -0.05 -10.49
N GLY A 243 -13.67 1.15 -10.55
CA GLY A 243 -14.46 2.38 -10.43
C GLY A 243 -15.13 2.46 -9.06
N SER A 244 -16.46 2.56 -9.04
CA SER A 244 -17.32 2.54 -7.85
C SER A 244 -17.76 1.13 -7.42
N MET A 245 -17.45 0.09 -8.21
CA MET A 245 -17.79 -1.29 -7.85
C MET A 245 -16.68 -1.93 -7.03
N HIS A 246 -17.09 -2.70 -6.02
CA HIS A 246 -16.22 -3.39 -5.07
C HIS A 246 -16.57 -4.86 -5.06
N ASP A 247 -15.59 -5.69 -5.40
CA ASP A 247 -15.70 -7.14 -5.35
C ASP A 247 -14.75 -7.64 -4.26
N GLY A 248 -15.26 -8.34 -3.25
CA GLY A 248 -14.42 -8.80 -2.15
C GLY A 248 -15.02 -9.97 -1.38
N THR A 249 -14.14 -10.76 -0.80
CA THR A 249 -14.51 -11.90 0.05
C THR A 249 -13.89 -11.72 1.42
N LEU A 250 -14.73 -11.85 2.44
CA LEU A 250 -14.30 -11.95 3.84
C LEU A 250 -14.18 -13.43 4.20
N PHE A 251 -12.98 -13.84 4.57
CA PHE A 251 -12.65 -15.17 5.05
C PHE A 251 -12.47 -15.16 6.56
N GLU A 252 -12.67 -16.32 7.18
CA GLU A 252 -12.30 -16.60 8.57
C GLU A 252 -11.45 -17.87 8.61
N LEU A 253 -10.36 -17.84 9.38
CA LEU A 253 -9.49 -18.98 9.60
C LEU A 253 -10.17 -19.98 10.54
N ASP A 254 -10.23 -21.25 10.18
CA ASP A 254 -10.77 -22.33 11.01
C ASP A 254 -9.72 -22.93 11.97
N ALA A 255 -10.10 -23.99 12.69
CA ALA A 255 -9.23 -24.66 13.66
C ALA A 255 -8.17 -25.54 12.99
N GLU A 256 -8.47 -26.04 11.80
CA GLU A 256 -7.65 -26.88 10.94
C GLU A 256 -6.62 -26.06 10.13
N GLY A 257 -6.73 -24.73 10.19
CA GLY A 257 -5.87 -23.78 9.49
C GLY A 257 -6.33 -23.48 8.06
N GLY A 258 -7.52 -23.94 7.66
CA GLY A 258 -8.22 -23.60 6.42
C GLY A 258 -8.96 -22.26 6.50
N PHE A 259 -9.47 -21.79 5.37
CA PHE A 259 -10.28 -20.57 5.29
C PHE A 259 -11.71 -20.89 4.91
N HIS A 260 -12.66 -20.23 5.55
CA HIS A 260 -14.08 -20.29 5.19
C HIS A 260 -14.62 -18.92 4.80
N VAL A 261 -15.46 -18.88 3.77
CA VAL A 261 -16.12 -17.63 3.34
C VAL A 261 -17.20 -17.26 4.35
N ARG A 262 -17.09 -16.07 4.94
CA ARG A 262 -18.10 -15.49 5.84
C ARG A 262 -19.03 -14.50 5.16
N ALA A 263 -18.52 -13.79 4.15
CA ALA A 263 -19.32 -12.90 3.32
C ALA A 263 -18.66 -12.68 1.96
N ARG A 264 -19.50 -12.37 0.97
CA ARG A 264 -19.08 -11.86 -0.34
C ARG A 264 -19.75 -10.51 -0.58
N VAL A 265 -18.98 -9.58 -1.13
CA VAL A 265 -19.45 -8.28 -1.62
C VAL A 265 -19.22 -8.26 -3.13
N GLY A 266 -20.23 -7.81 -3.88
CA GLY A 266 -20.21 -7.90 -5.33
C GLY A 266 -20.06 -9.35 -5.80
N ALA A 267 -19.14 -9.59 -6.73
CA ALA A 267 -18.83 -10.93 -7.24
C ALA A 267 -17.94 -11.78 -6.30
N GLY A 268 -17.47 -11.22 -5.18
CA GLY A 268 -16.43 -11.84 -4.37
C GLY A 268 -15.02 -11.64 -4.96
N SER A 269 -14.00 -12.03 -4.20
CA SER A 269 -12.61 -11.96 -4.65
C SER A 269 -12.34 -12.96 -5.78
N GLU A 270 -11.70 -12.50 -6.85
CA GLU A 270 -11.31 -13.36 -7.98
C GLU A 270 -10.32 -14.46 -7.59
N ILE A 271 -9.58 -14.28 -6.49
CA ILE A 271 -8.62 -15.27 -5.98
C ILE A 271 -9.22 -16.17 -4.89
N GLU A 272 -10.53 -16.06 -4.63
CA GLU A 272 -11.23 -16.89 -3.64
C GLU A 272 -10.94 -18.40 -3.82
N PRO A 273 -10.97 -18.99 -5.03
CA PRO A 273 -10.63 -20.40 -5.21
C PRO A 273 -9.21 -20.73 -4.74
N LEU A 274 -8.24 -19.83 -4.93
CA LEU A 274 -6.87 -20.04 -4.45
C LEU A 274 -6.80 -19.98 -2.93
N VAL A 275 -7.54 -19.06 -2.29
CA VAL A 275 -7.57 -18.94 -0.82
C VAL A 275 -8.12 -20.20 -0.18
N LEU A 276 -9.20 -20.75 -0.73
CA LEU A 276 -9.86 -21.96 -0.23
C LEU A 276 -9.04 -23.23 -0.52
N ASN A 277 -8.34 -23.31 -1.65
CA ASN A 277 -7.58 -24.51 -2.04
C ASN A 277 -6.14 -24.56 -1.52
N ASN A 278 -5.61 -23.49 -0.88
CA ASN A 278 -4.23 -23.43 -0.38
C ASN A 278 -4.01 -24.26 0.90
N GLU A 279 -4.70 -25.40 1.04
CA GLU A 279 -4.59 -26.32 2.16
C GLU A 279 -3.35 -27.24 2.06
N GLN A 280 -2.75 -27.36 0.87
CA GLN A 280 -1.73 -28.39 0.61
C GLN A 280 -0.28 -27.96 0.85
N GLY A 281 -0.01 -26.71 1.22
CA GLY A 281 1.37 -26.19 1.34
C GLY A 281 2.06 -26.34 2.70
N ALA A 282 1.33 -26.68 3.77
CA ALA A 282 1.87 -26.65 5.15
C ALA A 282 2.25 -28.03 5.72
N ALA A 283 1.96 -29.13 5.04
CA ALA A 283 2.28 -30.49 5.47
C ALA A 283 3.70 -30.95 5.06
N GLY A 284 4.66 -30.04 5.12
CA GLY A 284 6.04 -30.27 4.65
C GLY A 284 7.08 -29.62 5.56
N ARG A 285 7.14 -30.02 6.82
CA ARG A 285 8.36 -29.90 7.63
C ARG A 285 8.60 -31.23 8.37
N PRO A 286 9.80 -31.83 8.24
CA PRO A 286 10.21 -32.96 9.07
C PRO A 286 10.36 -32.55 10.54
#